data_AF-A0A3C1U389-F1
#
_entry.id   AF-A0A3C1U389-F1
#
_cell.length_a   1.000
_cell.length_b   1.000
_cell.length_c   1.000
_cell.angle_alpha   90.00
_cell.angle_beta   90.00
_cell.angle_gamma   90.00
#
_symmetry.space_group_name_H-M   'P 1'
#
loop_
_entity.id
_entity.type
_entity.pdbx_description
1 polymer ?
#
loop_
_entity_poly.entity_id
_entity_poly.type
_entity_poly.pdbx_seq_one_letter_code
_entity_poly.pdbx_strand_id
1 'polypeptide(L)'
;RRPMDDDAVLNTLLLALINEAAGLLGEGIAGRAADVDLVLVHGYGFPRFRGGPLFHADQIGIATIHEQLKELEAGDPLVWKMAPLIEQLVAGGKGFLDQDAK
;
A
#
# COMPACT_ATOMS: atom_id res chain seq x y z
N ARG A 1 -1.01 14.90 -20.36
CA ARG A 1 -0.97 13.51 -19.86
C ARG A 1 0.49 13.14 -19.63
N ARG A 2 0.85 12.61 -18.47
CA ARG A 2 2.21 12.08 -18.20
C ARG A 2 2.37 10.80 -19.05
N PRO A 3 3.51 10.55 -19.71
CA PRO A 3 3.74 9.28 -20.39
C PRO A 3 3.66 8.15 -19.35
N MET A 4 2.93 7.09 -19.69
CA MET A 4 2.76 5.88 -18.88
C MET A 4 3.41 4.74 -19.64
N ASP A 5 4.66 4.45 -19.30
CA ASP A 5 5.29 3.19 -19.66
C ASP A 5 4.80 2.07 -18.75
N ASP A 6 5.20 0.83 -19.06
CA ASP A 6 4.74 -0.36 -18.35
C ASP A 6 5.08 -0.30 -16.85
N ASP A 7 6.25 0.25 -16.50
CA ASP A 7 6.69 0.41 -15.12
C ASP A 7 5.83 1.45 -14.38
N ALA A 8 5.51 2.59 -15.01
CA ALA A 8 4.62 3.58 -14.43
C ALA A 8 3.20 3.03 -14.22
N VAL A 9 2.69 2.23 -15.17
CA VAL A 9 1.40 1.55 -15.03
C VAL A 9 1.43 0.58 -13.85
N LEU A 10 2.44 -0.28 -13.79
CA LEU A 10 2.59 -1.27 -12.72
C LEU A 10 2.68 -0.59 -11.35
N ASN A 11 3.53 0.43 -11.22
CA ASN A 11 3.72 1.14 -9.96
C ASN A 11 2.43 1.83 -9.51
N THR A 12 1.69 2.45 -10.43
CA THR A 12 0.41 3.11 -10.12
C THR A 12 -0.63 2.11 -9.61
N LEU A 13 -0.72 0.93 -10.23
CA LEU A 13 -1.61 -0.15 -9.78
C LEU A 13 -1.18 -0.71 -8.41
N LEU A 14 0.12 -0.84 -8.18
CA LEU A 14 0.66 -1.29 -6.89
C LEU A 14 0.33 -0.28 -5.78
N LEU A 15 0.53 1.01 -6.02
CA LEU A 15 0.19 2.07 -5.07
C LEU A 15 -1.30 2.10 -4.75
N ALA A 16 -2.18 1.92 -5.75
CA ALA A 16 -3.62 1.81 -5.53
C ALA A 16 -3.94 0.62 -4.60
N LEU A 17 -3.36 -0.55 -4.89
CA LEU A 17 -3.59 -1.76 -4.09
C LEU A 17 -3.11 -1.60 -2.65
N ILE A 18 -1.93 -1.00 -2.44
CA ILE A 18 -1.38 -0.72 -1.11
C ILE A 18 -2.27 0.27 -0.36
N ASN A 19 -2.73 1.34 -1.03
CA ASN A 19 -3.59 2.34 -0.41
C ASN A 19 -4.92 1.74 0.06
N GLU A 20 -5.57 0.92 -0.77
CA GLU A 20 -6.80 0.23 -0.40
C GLU A 20 -6.58 -0.76 0.76
N ALA A 21 -5.51 -1.56 0.70
CA ALA A 21 -5.16 -2.47 1.78
C ALA A 21 -4.90 -1.73 3.11
N ALA A 22 -4.23 -0.57 3.05
CA ALA A 22 -4.04 0.30 4.22
C ALA A 22 -5.37 0.86 4.76
N GLY A 23 -6.32 1.18 3.88
CA GLY A 23 -7.69 1.56 4.25
C GLY A 23 -8.39 0.46 5.03
N LEU A 24 -8.40 -0.77 4.50
CA LEU A 24 -9.01 -1.93 5.15
C LEU A 24 -8.43 -2.23 6.53
N LEU A 25 -7.11 -2.04 6.69
CA LEU A 25 -6.44 -2.17 7.98
C LEU A 25 -6.82 -1.04 8.94
N GLY A 26 -6.83 0.22 8.46
CA GLY A 26 -7.18 1.38 9.26
C GLY A 26 -8.62 1.36 9.75
N GLU A 27 -9.54 0.78 8.97
CA GLU A 27 -10.95 0.58 9.31
C GLU A 27 -11.20 -0.65 10.20
N GLY A 28 -10.18 -1.49 10.40
CA GLY A 28 -10.30 -2.72 11.18
C GLY A 28 -11.08 -3.84 10.48
N ILE A 29 -11.26 -3.75 9.16
CA ILE A 29 -11.86 -4.82 8.34
C ILE A 29 -10.90 -6.01 8.25
N ALA A 30 -9.62 -5.72 8.05
CA ALA A 30 -8.55 -6.70 8.19
C ALA A 30 -7.87 -6.53 9.56
N GLY A 31 -7.62 -7.65 10.25
CA GLY A 31 -6.99 -7.63 11.58
C GLY A 31 -5.48 -7.43 11.52
N ARG A 32 -4.83 -7.89 10.45
CA ARG A 32 -3.37 -7.89 10.29
C ARG A 32 -2.97 -7.68 8.84
N ALA A 33 -1.80 -7.07 8.62
CA ALA A 33 -1.21 -6.92 7.30
C ALA A 33 -0.93 -8.28 6.65
N ALA A 34 -0.45 -9.25 7.43
CA ALA A 34 -0.19 -10.61 6.94
C ALA A 34 -1.46 -11.32 6.42
N ASP A 35 -2.64 -11.04 6.99
CA ASP A 35 -3.90 -11.64 6.54
C ASP A 35 -4.27 -11.15 5.13
N VAL A 36 -4.09 -9.84 4.88
CA VAL A 36 -4.30 -9.23 3.55
C VAL A 36 -3.32 -9.80 2.54
N ASP A 37 -2.04 -9.87 2.91
CA ASP A 37 -0.99 -10.42 2.05
C ASP A 37 -1.26 -11.89 1.69
N LEU A 38 -1.67 -12.71 2.66
CA LEU A 38 -1.98 -14.11 2.43
C LEU A 38 -3.12 -14.27 1.43
N VAL A 39 -4.19 -13.48 1.56
CA VAL A 39 -5.33 -13.48 0.65
C VAL A 39 -4.93 -13.03 -0.75
N LEU A 40 -4.14 -11.96 -0.88
CA LEU A 40 -3.75 -11.46 -2.20
C LEU A 40 -2.78 -12.38 -2.91
N VAL A 41 -1.91 -13.06 -2.17
CA VAL A 41 -1.01 -14.07 -2.71
C VAL A 41 -1.75 -15.35 -3.14
N HIS A 42 -2.62 -15.89 -2.29
CA HIS A 42 -3.25 -17.21 -2.54
C HIS A 42 -4.58 -17.11 -3.29
N GLY A 43 -5.31 -16.00 -3.15
CA GLY A 43 -6.61 -15.79 -3.78
C GLY A 43 -6.56 -15.03 -5.10
N TYR A 44 -5.66 -14.03 -5.21
CA TYR A 44 -5.60 -13.12 -6.37
C TYR A 44 -4.30 -13.22 -7.17
N GLY A 45 -3.38 -14.10 -6.78
CA GLY A 45 -2.16 -14.40 -7.54
C GLY A 45 -1.07 -13.33 -7.44
N PHE A 46 -1.04 -12.54 -6.37
CA PHE A 46 0.08 -11.62 -6.12
C PHE A 46 1.40 -12.42 -6.06
N PRO A 47 2.51 -11.92 -6.65
CA PRO A 47 3.76 -12.67 -6.75
C PRO A 47 4.28 -13.17 -5.39
N ARG A 48 4.23 -14.50 -5.18
CA ARG A 48 4.65 -15.16 -3.92
C ARG A 48 6.06 -14.78 -3.46
N PHE A 49 7.00 -14.64 -4.41
CA PHE A 49 8.39 -14.29 -4.11
C PHE A 49 8.57 -12.84 -3.62
N ARG A 50 7.53 -12.01 -3.70
CA ARG A 50 7.46 -10.68 -3.10
C ARG A 50 6.71 -10.65 -1.77
N GLY A 51 6.31 -11.80 -1.22
CA GLY A 51 5.67 -11.94 0.09
C GLY A 51 4.18 -11.55 0.15
N GLY A 52 3.81 -10.47 -0.55
CA GLY A 52 2.47 -9.86 -0.52
C GLY A 52 2.61 -8.35 -0.75
N PRO A 53 1.54 -7.63 -1.11
CA PRO A 53 1.65 -6.20 -1.40
C PRO A 53 2.07 -5.35 -0.20
N LEU A 54 1.63 -5.66 1.03
CA LEU A 54 2.01 -4.89 2.22
C LEU A 54 3.41 -5.22 2.70
N PHE A 55 3.79 -6.51 2.68
CA PHE A 55 5.20 -6.90 2.88
C PHE A 55 6.11 -6.25 1.83
N HIS A 56 5.69 -6.20 0.57
CA HIS A 56 6.44 -5.53 -0.48
C HIS A 56 6.48 -4.01 -0.30
N ALA A 57 5.39 -3.40 0.19
CA ALA A 57 5.36 -1.98 0.55
C ALA A 57 6.38 -1.64 1.65
N ASP A 58 6.54 -2.50 2.66
CA ASP A 58 7.55 -2.32 3.70
C ASP A 58 8.98 -2.43 3.15
N GLN A 59 9.22 -3.25 2.12
CA GLN A 59 10.50 -3.29 1.42
C GLN A 59 10.79 -2.01 0.61
N ILE A 60 9.75 -1.40 0.03
CA ILE A 60 9.87 -0.11 -0.66
C ILE A 60 10.11 1.01 0.35
N GLY A 61 9.45 0.93 1.51
CA GLY A 61 9.53 1.90 2.59
C GLY A 61 8.33 2.85 2.62
N ILE A 62 7.73 2.99 3.80
CA ILE A 62 6.48 3.73 3.97
C ILE A 62 6.60 5.21 3.57
N ALA A 63 7.75 5.85 3.78
CA ALA A 63 7.98 7.23 3.40
C ALA A 63 7.91 7.41 1.87
N THR A 64 8.50 6.48 1.12
CA THR A 64 8.48 6.47 -0.34
C THR A 64 7.09 6.17 -0.90
N ILE A 65 6.31 5.31 -0.25
CA ILE A 65 4.89 5.08 -0.60
C ILE A 65 4.07 6.35 -0.37
N HIS A 66 4.24 6.99 0.79
CA HIS A 66 3.53 8.23 1.14
C HIS A 66 3.83 9.36 0.16
N GLU A 67 5.10 9.57 -0.22
CA GLU A 67 5.46 10.60 -1.21
C GLU A 67 4.81 10.36 -2.57
N GLN A 68 4.85 9.12 -3.07
CA GLN A 68 4.27 8.78 -4.36
C GLN A 68 2.74 8.89 -4.36
N LEU A 69 2.07 8.44 -3.29
CA LEU A 69 0.61 8.61 -3.16
C LEU A 69 0.22 10.08 -3.09
N LYS A 70 1.02 10.92 -2.41
CA LYS A 70 0.79 12.37 -2.34
C LYS A 70 0.88 13.03 -3.71
N GLU A 71 1.80 12.58 -4.57
CA GLU A 71 1.85 13.05 -5.97
C GLU A 71 0.61 12.67 -6.77
N LEU A 72 0.11 11.45 -6.58
CA LEU A 72 -1.11 10.96 -7.25
C LEU A 72 -2.36 11.71 -6.75
N GLU A 73 -2.47 11.92 -5.43
CA GLU A 73 -3.53 12.71 -4.79
C GLU A 73 -3.54 14.16 -5.28
N ALA A 74 -2.38 14.79 -5.45
CA ALA A 74 -2.31 16.14 -6.02
C ALA A 74 -2.84 16.22 -7.47
N GLY A 75 -2.78 15.11 -8.21
CA GLY A 75 -3.31 15.01 -9.58
C GLY A 75 -4.83 14.79 -9.63
N ASP A 76 -5.35 13.92 -8.76
CA ASP A 76 -6.79 13.67 -8.61
C ASP A 76 -7.12 13.29 -7.15
N PRO A 77 -7.50 14.28 -6.31
CA PRO A 77 -7.74 14.06 -4.88
C PRO A 77 -8.93 13.18 -4.56
N LEU A 78 -9.87 13.01 -5.51
CA LEU A 78 -11.06 12.19 -5.29
C LEU A 78 -10.72 10.71 -5.44
N VAL A 79 -9.91 10.37 -6.44
CA VAL A 79 -9.50 9.00 -6.73
C VAL A 79 -8.39 8.51 -5.81
N TRP A 80 -7.42 9.38 -5.51
CA TRP A 80 -6.18 9.00 -4.83
C TRP A 80 -6.11 9.45 -3.39
N LYS A 81 -7.26 9.64 -2.74
CA LYS A 81 -7.30 9.97 -1.31
C LYS A 81 -6.49 8.96 -0.51
N MET A 82 -5.48 9.43 0.21
CA MET A 82 -4.59 8.55 0.94
C MET A 82 -5.29 7.95 2.17
N ALA A 83 -5.02 6.67 2.44
CA ALA A 83 -5.49 6.01 3.65
C ALA A 83 -4.82 6.64 4.89
N PRO A 84 -5.59 7.05 5.93
CA PRO A 84 -5.03 7.70 7.13
C PRO A 84 -3.97 6.87 7.87
N LEU A 85 -4.04 5.53 7.75
CA LEU A 85 -3.04 4.64 8.34
C LEU A 85 -1.63 4.90 7.81
N ILE A 86 -1.48 5.26 6.53
CA ILE A 86 -0.18 5.52 5.92
C ILE A 86 0.50 6.72 6.59
N GLU A 87 -0.25 7.81 6.82
CA GLU A 87 0.26 8.98 7.53
C GLU A 87 0.67 8.65 8.98
N GLN A 88 -0.12 7.82 9.66
CA GLN A 88 0.20 7.36 11.02
C GLN A 88 1.47 6.51 11.07
N LEU A 89 1.66 5.64 10.08
CA LEU A 89 2.86 4.80 9.96
C LEU A 89 4.11 5.64 9.69
N VAL A 90 4.03 6.61 8.79
CA VAL A 90 5.12 7.57 8.53
C VAL A 90 5.47 8.35 9.81
N ALA A 91 4.46 8.90 10.49
CA ALA A 91 4.67 9.67 11.72
C ALA A 91 5.28 8.81 12.86
N GLY A 92 4.94 7.52 12.89
CA GLY A 92 5.46 6.57 13.86
C GLY A 92 6.81 5.94 13.50
N GLY A 93 7.33 6.16 12.28
CA GLY A 93 8.52 5.48 11.78
C GLY A 93 8.35 3.96 11.70
N LYS A 94 7.14 3.49 11.35
CA LYS A 94 6.76 2.07 11.32
C LYS A 94 6.36 1.62 9.91
N GLY A 95 6.51 0.33 9.64
CA GLY A 95 5.92 -0.36 8.49
C GLY A 95 4.55 -0.97 8.80
N PHE A 96 3.91 -1.52 7.76
CA PHE A 96 2.66 -2.26 7.89
C PHE A 96 2.80 -3.47 8.80
N LEU A 97 3.90 -4.21 8.71
CA LEU A 97 4.11 -5.44 9.49
C LEU A 97 4.38 -5.16 10.97
N ASP A 98 4.80 -3.95 11.33
CA ASP A 98 4.94 -3.55 12.74
C ASP A 98 3.58 -3.46 13.46
N GLN A 99 2.47 -3.43 12.72
CA GLN A 99 1.11 -3.46 13.28
C GLN A 99 0.69 -4.87 13.71
N ASP A 100 1.30 -5.92 13.15
CA ASP A 100 0.96 -7.31 13.43
C ASP A 100 1.45 -7.80 14.80
N ALA A 101 2.39 -7.09 15.42
CA ALA A 101 3.00 -7.44 16.70
C ALA A 101 2.20 -6.98 17.93
N LYS A 102 0.97 -6.50 17.74
CA LYS A 102 0.05 -6.08 18.82
C LYS A 102 -0.72 -7.25 19.42
#